data_AF-A0A812TT81-F1
#
_entry.id   AF-A0A812TT81-F1
#
_cell.length_a   1.000
_cell.length_b   1.000
_cell.length_c   1.000
_cell.angle_alpha   90.00
_cell.angle_beta   90.00
_cell.angle_gamma   90.00
#
_symmetry.space_group_name_H-M   'P 1'
#
loop_
_entity.id
_entity.type
_entity.pdbx_description
1 polymer ?
#
loop_
_entity_poly.entity_id
_entity_poly.type
_entity_poly.pdbx_seq_one_letter_code
_entity_poly.pdbx_strand_id
1 'polypeptide(L)'
;MIEDLGIVAGQAWTLKDYLRRQPWGKFKGIYRCAMMDAQVYEYLRAGNSEAATAQLCQNLKAKIQSVLQQGDWAAAWLLTGLPDPLLKKEFGGTKTELAVITNYMDSLSKLRKRMKETGHGGAATEDDPEDGDGILPERSGSTQPLFPGMLPYPEMYHHRGVVYGIQTAEGWAKCLLNEFVAWSNFVVLGCPDGDGGCHEPRVIYRSMGGMRFFSDRLLGEVMAFCSPDLLRDTLSFDGKRGDLNALLETLSCSMPSYDGAVPLATPDNNVALPVQAERMAVPDEAGQVDPARWLDPGRAFVFENLESLRLPEEVWEEVPVACHRVPPEQERAVIQKLLDTHMVALVSESELPRTQDGRLLVGGLFSVKKNEVEDRLIFDRRPENSTMRRLHRAELPNGACFTRMLLKPNEYLRGSGDDLRNFYYTLSLPDSWIRYNSVGRRVDPAVVAAQSLDPKVPRRACFRVLGMGDVNACDIAQATHESILRKAGLLEPESVLVFGRSAPQSNIWE
;
A
#
# COMPACT_ATOMS: atom_id res chain seq x y z
N MET A 1 -24.85 -24.03 43.18
CA MET A 1 -23.85 -24.45 42.15
C MET A 1 -23.92 -23.67 40.84
N ILE A 2 -25.08 -23.42 40.21
CA ILE A 2 -25.18 -22.46 39.08
C ILE A 2 -25.57 -21.05 39.55
N GLU A 3 -26.41 -20.97 40.58
CA GLU A 3 -26.89 -19.72 41.18
C GLU A 3 -25.75 -18.87 41.78
N ASP A 4 -24.69 -19.52 42.28
CA ASP A 4 -23.52 -18.87 42.88
C ASP A 4 -22.57 -18.23 41.83
N LEU A 5 -22.80 -18.48 40.54
CA LEU A 5 -21.98 -17.96 39.43
C LEU A 5 -22.50 -16.61 38.88
N GLY A 6 -23.59 -16.07 39.44
CA GLY A 6 -24.18 -14.80 39.01
C GLY A 6 -24.80 -14.86 37.61
N ILE A 7 -25.24 -16.04 37.18
CA ILE A 7 -25.84 -16.29 35.86
C ILE A 7 -27.37 -16.35 36.04
N VAL A 8 -28.09 -15.56 35.25
CA VAL A 8 -29.55 -15.52 35.29
C VAL A 8 -30.11 -16.83 34.73
N ALA A 9 -31.05 -17.46 35.46
CA ALA A 9 -31.68 -18.70 35.03
C ALA A 9 -32.31 -18.54 33.63
N GLY A 10 -31.95 -19.43 32.70
CA GLY A 10 -32.41 -19.39 31.30
C GLY A 10 -31.50 -18.61 30.33
N GLN A 11 -30.48 -17.91 30.82
CA GLN A 11 -29.51 -17.23 29.97
C GLN A 11 -28.44 -18.22 29.45
N ALA A 12 -28.22 -18.25 28.14
CA ALA A 12 -27.10 -18.99 27.55
C ALA A 12 -25.76 -18.34 27.94
N TRP A 13 -24.80 -19.15 28.39
CA TRP A 13 -23.48 -18.68 28.82
C TRP A 13 -22.40 -19.68 28.41
N THR A 14 -21.16 -19.19 28.24
CA THR A 14 -19.98 -20.03 27.99
C THR A 14 -18.95 -19.89 29.10
N LEU A 15 -18.05 -20.85 29.23
CA LEU A 15 -16.97 -20.78 30.22
C LEU A 15 -16.07 -19.54 29.98
N LYS A 16 -15.90 -19.13 28.72
CA LYS A 16 -15.18 -17.90 28.36
C LYS A 16 -15.84 -16.63 28.90
N ASP A 17 -17.17 -16.58 28.90
CA ASP A 17 -17.92 -15.43 29.44
C ASP A 17 -17.80 -15.33 30.95
N TYR A 18 -17.79 -16.49 31.64
CA TYR A 18 -17.49 -16.53 33.07
C TYR A 18 -16.07 -16.04 33.37
N LEU A 19 -15.06 -16.54 32.64
CA LEU A 19 -13.66 -16.16 32.86
C LEU A 19 -13.41 -14.67 32.61
N ARG A 20 -14.02 -14.06 31.59
CA ARG A 20 -13.89 -12.61 31.31
C ARG A 20 -14.38 -11.72 32.47
N ARG A 21 -15.34 -12.21 33.25
CA ARG A 21 -15.93 -11.45 34.37
C ARG A 21 -15.13 -11.56 35.67
N GLN A 22 -14.13 -12.44 35.74
CA GLN A 22 -13.33 -12.62 36.95
C GLN A 22 -12.23 -11.55 37.11
N PRO A 23 -11.90 -11.14 38.35
CA PRO A 23 -10.87 -10.13 38.59
C PRO A 23 -9.45 -10.74 38.54
N TRP A 24 -8.85 -10.78 37.35
CA TRP A 24 -7.50 -11.35 37.16
C TRP A 24 -6.33 -10.44 37.59
N GLY A 25 -6.59 -9.15 37.86
CA GLY A 25 -5.59 -8.19 38.31
C GLY A 25 -4.34 -8.14 37.41
N LYS A 26 -3.15 -8.19 38.04
CA LYS A 26 -1.83 -8.21 37.38
C LYS A 26 -1.45 -9.55 36.76
N PHE A 27 -2.19 -10.62 37.03
CA PHE A 27 -1.87 -11.99 36.59
C PHE A 27 -2.45 -12.30 35.21
N LYS A 28 -2.13 -11.44 34.24
CA LYS A 28 -2.64 -11.50 32.87
C LYS A 28 -2.23 -12.78 32.11
N GLY A 29 -1.06 -13.33 32.41
CA GLY A 29 -0.62 -14.64 31.89
C GLY A 29 -1.50 -15.80 32.36
N ILE A 30 -1.97 -15.77 33.62
CA ILE A 30 -2.86 -16.81 34.15
C ILE A 30 -4.23 -16.71 33.49
N TYR A 31 -4.75 -15.50 33.25
CA TYR A 31 -5.97 -15.31 32.48
C TYR A 31 -5.88 -15.90 31.06
N ARG A 32 -4.75 -15.68 30.38
CA ARG A 32 -4.42 -16.30 29.09
C ARG A 32 -4.46 -17.82 29.16
N CYS A 33 -3.84 -18.43 30.18
CA CYS A 33 -3.92 -19.87 30.42
C CYS A 33 -5.35 -20.37 30.67
N ALA A 34 -6.16 -19.64 31.44
CA ALA A 34 -7.55 -20.03 31.70
C ALA A 34 -8.41 -19.99 30.42
N MET A 35 -8.16 -19.02 29.54
CA MET A 35 -8.83 -18.91 28.24
C MET A 35 -8.45 -20.04 27.27
N MET A 36 -7.19 -20.51 27.33
CA MET A 36 -6.73 -21.70 26.62
C MET A 36 -7.50 -22.95 27.08
N ASP A 37 -7.64 -23.13 28.39
CA ASP A 37 -8.33 -24.30 28.97
C ASP A 37 -9.84 -24.27 28.63
N ALA A 38 -10.46 -23.08 28.64
CA ALA A 38 -11.84 -22.91 28.20
C ALA A 38 -12.04 -23.24 26.72
N GLN A 39 -11.08 -22.92 25.85
CA GLN A 39 -11.15 -23.29 24.44
C GLN A 39 -11.09 -24.81 24.24
N VAL A 40 -10.24 -25.52 25.00
CA VAL A 40 -10.17 -26.99 24.96
C VAL A 40 -11.51 -27.60 25.40
N TYR A 41 -12.10 -27.07 26.48
CA TYR A 41 -13.42 -27.50 26.94
C TYR A 41 -14.51 -27.32 25.87
N GLU A 42 -14.52 -26.19 25.14
CA GLU A 42 -15.49 -25.99 24.06
C GLU A 42 -15.35 -27.00 22.92
N TYR A 43 -14.12 -27.40 22.57
CA TYR A 43 -13.90 -28.47 21.59
C TYR A 43 -14.40 -29.83 22.09
N LEU A 44 -14.14 -30.16 23.35
CA LEU A 44 -14.68 -31.38 23.96
C LEU A 44 -16.20 -31.38 24.02
N ARG A 45 -16.81 -30.25 24.40
CA ARG A 45 -18.27 -30.06 24.44
C ARG A 45 -18.92 -30.21 23.07
N ALA A 46 -18.22 -29.82 22.01
CA ALA A 46 -18.64 -30.00 20.63
C ALA A 46 -18.39 -31.42 20.07
N GLY A 47 -17.86 -32.34 20.89
CA GLY A 47 -17.54 -33.71 20.46
C GLY A 47 -16.27 -33.84 19.63
N ASN A 48 -15.45 -32.79 19.54
CA ASN A 48 -14.22 -32.77 18.76
C ASN A 48 -13.00 -33.05 19.66
N SER A 49 -12.85 -34.31 20.07
CA SER A 49 -11.78 -34.75 20.98
C SER A 49 -10.38 -34.59 20.40
N GLU A 50 -10.22 -34.76 19.08
CA GLU A 50 -8.91 -34.65 18.43
C GLU A 50 -8.43 -33.19 18.36
N ALA A 51 -9.31 -32.25 18.00
CA ALA A 51 -8.98 -30.83 18.06
C ALA A 51 -8.72 -30.35 19.49
N ALA A 52 -9.44 -30.91 20.48
CA ALA A 52 -9.18 -30.62 21.89
C ALA A 52 -7.76 -31.06 22.32
N THR A 53 -7.33 -32.26 21.91
CA THR A 53 -5.98 -32.76 22.16
C THR A 53 -4.92 -31.91 21.47
N ALA A 54 -5.11 -31.58 20.19
CA ALA A 54 -4.20 -30.72 19.45
C ALA A 54 -4.07 -29.32 20.08
N GLN A 55 -5.20 -28.73 20.46
CA GLN A 55 -5.22 -27.44 21.14
C GLN A 55 -4.50 -27.50 22.49
N LEU A 56 -4.64 -28.59 23.26
CA LEU A 56 -3.92 -28.78 24.51
C LEU A 56 -2.40 -28.81 24.28
N CYS A 57 -1.93 -29.49 23.23
CA CYS A 57 -0.51 -29.50 22.86
C CYS A 57 0.01 -28.10 22.50
N GLN A 58 -0.75 -27.32 21.73
CA GLN A 58 -0.37 -25.93 21.39
C GLN A 58 -0.37 -25.02 22.60
N ASN A 59 -1.34 -25.17 23.49
CA ASN A 59 -1.42 -24.43 24.75
C ASN A 59 -0.20 -24.73 25.65
N LEU A 60 0.24 -25.99 25.71
CA LEU A 60 1.45 -26.37 26.47
C LEU A 60 2.72 -25.76 25.86
N LYS A 61 2.86 -25.79 24.53
CA LYS A 61 3.98 -25.14 23.83
C LYS A 61 4.02 -23.64 24.11
N ALA A 62 2.88 -22.96 24.04
CA ALA A 62 2.76 -21.53 24.36
C ALA A 62 3.14 -21.23 25.83
N LYS A 63 2.69 -22.06 26.78
CA LYS A 63 3.05 -21.92 28.20
C LYS A 63 4.56 -22.07 28.40
N ILE A 64 5.20 -23.08 27.79
CA ILE A 64 6.66 -23.28 27.84
C ILE A 64 7.41 -22.10 27.20
N GLN A 65 6.97 -21.64 26.02
CA GLN A 65 7.58 -20.52 25.32
C GLN A 65 7.52 -19.23 26.15
N SER A 66 6.40 -18.97 26.85
CA SER A 66 6.27 -17.81 27.73
C SER A 66 7.25 -17.85 28.89
N VAL A 67 7.56 -19.05 29.43
CA VAL A 67 8.56 -19.22 30.50
C VAL A 67 9.96 -18.92 29.97
N LEU A 68 10.30 -19.41 28.76
CA LEU A 68 11.58 -19.11 28.12
C LEU A 68 11.77 -17.62 27.85
N GLN A 69 10.68 -16.90 27.59
CA GLN A 69 10.66 -15.45 27.36
C GLN A 69 10.37 -14.63 28.64
N GLN A 70 10.67 -15.19 29.82
CA GLN A 70 10.55 -14.51 31.12
C GLN A 70 9.14 -13.91 31.38
N GLY A 71 8.09 -14.56 30.89
CA GLY A 71 6.70 -14.16 31.06
C GLY A 71 6.15 -13.27 29.95
N ASP A 72 6.89 -13.02 28.87
CA ASP A 72 6.35 -12.39 27.67
C ASP A 72 5.44 -13.36 26.89
N TRP A 73 4.32 -12.82 26.42
CA TRP A 73 3.28 -13.56 25.71
C TRP A 73 3.10 -13.09 24.26
N ALA A 74 3.76 -12.03 23.81
CA ALA A 74 3.56 -11.48 22.47
C ALA A 74 3.84 -12.53 21.37
N ALA A 75 4.99 -13.21 21.45
CA ALA A 75 5.34 -14.30 20.54
C ALA A 75 4.78 -15.65 21.00
N ALA A 76 4.77 -15.93 22.31
CA ALA A 76 4.31 -17.20 22.86
C ALA A 76 2.82 -17.47 22.58
N TRP A 77 1.98 -16.43 22.55
CA TRP A 77 0.55 -16.57 22.30
C TRP A 77 0.24 -16.99 20.86
N LEU A 78 1.06 -16.59 19.89
CA LEU A 78 0.87 -16.95 18.47
C LEU A 78 0.86 -18.48 18.26
N LEU A 79 1.60 -19.22 19.09
CA LEU A 79 1.66 -20.68 19.04
C LEU A 79 0.31 -21.35 19.35
N THR A 80 -0.61 -20.64 20.03
CA THR A 80 -1.93 -21.19 20.38
C THR A 80 -2.88 -21.26 19.19
N GLY A 81 -2.67 -20.43 18.16
CA GLY A 81 -3.63 -20.24 17.07
C GLY A 81 -4.94 -19.56 17.50
N LEU A 82 -5.03 -19.06 18.74
CA LEU A 82 -6.24 -18.44 19.30
C LEU A 82 -6.17 -16.92 19.24
N PRO A 83 -7.32 -16.22 19.15
CA PRO A 83 -7.36 -14.77 19.30
C PRO A 83 -6.98 -14.38 20.75
N ASP A 84 -5.99 -13.50 20.91
CA ASP A 84 -5.52 -13.09 22.24
C ASP A 84 -6.61 -12.31 22.99
N PRO A 85 -7.06 -12.80 24.17
CA PRO A 85 -8.14 -12.18 24.92
C PRO A 85 -7.76 -10.83 25.54
N LEU A 86 -6.48 -10.47 25.54
CA LEU A 86 -5.97 -9.20 26.05
C LEU A 86 -5.49 -8.24 24.94
N LEU A 87 -5.31 -8.76 23.72
CA LEU A 87 -5.09 -7.90 22.57
C LEU A 87 -6.40 -7.17 22.31
N LYS A 88 -6.40 -5.85 22.51
CA LYS A 88 -7.54 -5.03 22.12
C LYS A 88 -7.74 -5.28 20.63
N LYS A 89 -8.96 -5.66 20.23
CA LYS A 89 -9.32 -5.65 18.81
C LYS A 89 -9.09 -4.22 18.33
N GLU A 90 -7.98 -4.02 17.64
CA GLU A 90 -7.83 -2.88 16.76
C GLU A 90 -8.91 -3.09 15.71
N PHE A 91 -9.98 -2.31 15.87
CA PHE A 91 -10.95 -2.12 14.81
C PHE A 91 -10.14 -1.88 13.53
N GLY A 92 -10.42 -2.65 12.47
CA GLY A 92 -9.67 -2.64 11.22
C GLY A 92 -9.86 -1.37 10.39
N GLY A 93 -9.98 -0.23 11.06
CA GLY A 93 -10.01 1.11 10.49
C GLY A 93 -9.17 2.05 11.35
N THR A 94 -8.41 2.90 10.69
CA THR A 94 -7.59 3.97 11.25
C THR A 94 -8.38 4.89 12.21
N LYS A 95 -7.69 5.55 13.17
CA LYS A 95 -8.31 6.53 14.10
C LYS A 95 -9.10 7.63 13.38
N THR A 96 -8.71 7.96 12.16
CA THR A 96 -9.40 8.86 11.22
C THR A 96 -10.71 8.27 10.70
N GLU A 97 -10.75 7.01 10.31
CA GLU A 97 -11.99 6.34 9.88
C GLU A 97 -12.98 6.21 11.05
N LEU A 98 -12.49 6.01 12.27
CA LEU A 98 -13.33 5.98 13.47
C LEU A 98 -13.92 7.36 13.79
N ALA A 99 -13.17 8.46 13.60
CA ALA A 99 -13.68 9.83 13.72
C ALA A 99 -14.70 10.17 12.63
N VAL A 100 -14.47 9.71 11.39
CA VAL A 100 -15.40 9.89 10.26
C VAL A 100 -16.68 9.07 10.47
N ILE A 101 -16.58 7.81 10.88
CA ILE A 101 -17.74 6.95 11.17
C ILE A 101 -18.51 7.47 12.38
N THR A 102 -17.81 7.93 13.43
CA THR A 102 -18.48 8.51 14.61
C THR A 102 -19.19 9.81 14.22
N ASN A 103 -18.55 10.71 13.47
CA ASN A 103 -19.18 11.93 12.96
C ASN A 103 -20.31 11.64 11.96
N TYR A 104 -20.19 10.58 11.16
CA TYR A 104 -21.21 10.13 10.21
C TYR A 104 -22.41 9.51 10.93
N MET A 105 -22.19 8.69 11.95
CA MET A 105 -23.23 8.13 12.82
C MET A 105 -23.92 9.22 13.64
N ASP A 106 -23.17 10.23 14.10
CA ASP A 106 -23.70 11.37 14.84
C ASP A 106 -24.45 12.35 13.92
N SER A 107 -24.04 12.45 12.65
CA SER A 107 -24.76 13.18 11.61
C SER A 107 -26.02 12.43 11.17
N LEU A 108 -25.97 11.10 11.02
CA LEU A 108 -27.13 10.26 10.73
C LEU A 108 -28.13 10.22 11.88
N SER A 109 -27.68 10.26 13.13
CA SER A 109 -28.56 10.34 14.30
C SER A 109 -29.25 11.71 14.38
N LYS A 110 -28.52 12.80 14.10
CA LYS A 110 -29.05 14.17 13.98
C LYS A 110 -30.00 14.31 12.79
N LEU A 111 -29.70 13.67 11.66
CA LEU A 111 -30.53 13.67 10.45
C LEU A 111 -31.82 12.85 10.68
N ARG A 112 -31.73 11.65 11.26
CA ARG A 112 -32.90 10.85 11.67
C ARG A 112 -33.76 11.57 12.70
N LYS A 113 -33.14 12.29 13.64
CA LYS A 113 -33.85 13.12 14.61
C LYS A 113 -34.58 14.29 13.93
N ARG A 114 -33.93 15.00 13.00
CA ARG A 114 -34.57 16.06 12.20
C ARG A 114 -35.68 15.54 11.29
N MET A 115 -35.50 14.39 10.63
CA MET A 115 -36.54 13.74 9.81
C MET A 115 -37.74 13.29 10.64
N LYS A 116 -37.53 12.87 11.89
CA LYS A 116 -38.61 12.50 12.81
C LYS A 116 -39.33 13.73 13.39
N GLU A 117 -38.63 14.84 13.54
CA GLU A 117 -39.16 16.15 13.95
C GLU A 117 -39.89 16.87 12.79
N THR A 118 -39.54 16.60 11.52
CA THR A 118 -40.24 17.13 10.33
C THR A 118 -41.39 16.23 9.84
N GLY A 119 -41.52 15.01 10.37
CA GLY A 119 -42.55 14.03 9.96
C GLY A 119 -43.91 14.14 10.67
N HIS A 120 -44.19 15.23 11.40
CA HIS A 120 -45.53 15.50 11.95
C HIS A 120 -46.12 16.74 11.27
N GLY A 121 -46.69 16.55 10.09
CA GLY A 121 -47.49 17.60 9.46
C GLY A 121 -47.93 17.26 8.04
N GLY A 122 -49.16 16.73 7.93
CA GLY A 122 -49.98 16.94 6.74
C GLY A 122 -49.95 15.80 5.72
N ALA A 123 -51.16 15.41 5.30
CA ALA A 123 -51.47 14.27 4.46
C ALA A 123 -51.68 14.66 2.99
N ALA A 124 -51.66 13.62 2.16
CA ALA A 124 -52.44 13.42 0.94
C ALA A 124 -51.96 13.98 -0.42
N THR A 125 -52.09 13.06 -1.40
CA THR A 125 -52.36 13.18 -2.85
C THR A 125 -51.24 13.52 -3.85
N GLU A 126 -51.04 12.52 -4.72
CA GLU A 126 -50.89 12.49 -6.20
C GLU A 126 -49.85 13.37 -6.90
N ASP A 127 -49.07 12.66 -7.73
CA ASP A 127 -48.31 13.04 -8.94
C ASP A 127 -47.48 14.33 -8.92
N ASP A 128 -46.16 14.21 -9.15
CA ASP A 128 -45.47 14.48 -10.44
C ASP A 128 -43.92 14.52 -10.19
N PRO A 129 -43.01 14.93 -11.12
CA PRO A 129 -41.89 14.10 -11.59
C PRO A 129 -40.47 14.63 -11.26
N GLU A 130 -39.49 13.80 -11.63
CA GLU A 130 -38.11 14.02 -12.12
C GLU A 130 -37.15 15.13 -11.60
N ASP A 131 -35.87 14.71 -11.63
CA ASP A 131 -34.57 15.41 -11.69
C ASP A 131 -33.90 15.94 -10.40
N GLY A 132 -32.64 15.64 -10.11
CA GLY A 132 -31.62 14.93 -10.89
C GLY A 132 -30.41 14.60 -10.02
N ASP A 133 -30.11 13.31 -9.90
CA ASP A 133 -28.94 12.78 -9.21
C ASP A 133 -27.86 12.43 -10.23
N GLY A 134 -26.61 12.76 -9.89
CA GLY A 134 -25.43 12.34 -10.62
C GLY A 134 -25.40 10.82 -10.76
N ILE A 135 -25.55 10.36 -11.99
CA ILE A 135 -25.62 8.94 -12.36
C ILE A 135 -24.28 8.28 -12.06
N LEU A 136 -24.13 7.71 -10.86
CA LEU A 136 -23.45 6.43 -10.73
C LEU A 136 -24.18 5.48 -11.70
N PRO A 137 -23.47 4.72 -12.56
CA PRO A 137 -24.15 3.80 -13.46
C PRO A 137 -25.09 2.94 -12.61
N GLU A 138 -26.39 3.03 -12.90
CA GLU A 138 -27.39 2.19 -12.27
C GLU A 138 -26.86 0.76 -12.31
N ARG A 139 -26.96 0.05 -11.19
CA ARG A 139 -26.78 -1.40 -11.19
C ARG A 139 -27.85 -1.98 -12.12
N SER A 140 -27.52 -2.11 -13.40
CA SER A 140 -28.32 -2.79 -14.42
C SER A 140 -28.29 -4.31 -14.24
N GLY A 141 -28.18 -4.77 -13.00
CA GLY A 141 -27.95 -6.16 -12.62
C GLY A 141 -28.85 -6.57 -11.47
N SER A 142 -29.39 -7.79 -11.60
CA SER A 142 -30.07 -8.55 -10.55
C SER A 142 -29.40 -8.38 -9.18
N THR A 143 -30.19 -8.35 -8.10
CA THR A 143 -29.72 -8.33 -6.70
C THR A 143 -28.94 -9.58 -6.30
N GLN A 144 -28.85 -10.59 -7.18
CA GLN A 144 -28.07 -11.80 -6.96
C GLN A 144 -26.58 -11.57 -7.26
N PRO A 145 -25.66 -12.06 -6.41
CA PRO A 145 -24.22 -11.99 -6.67
C PRO A 145 -23.83 -12.77 -7.92
N LEU A 146 -22.88 -12.27 -8.72
CA LEU A 146 -22.42 -12.94 -9.95
C LEU A 146 -21.57 -14.19 -9.65
N PHE A 147 -20.82 -14.16 -8.55
CA PHE A 147 -19.96 -15.24 -8.08
C PHE A 147 -20.41 -15.74 -6.69
N PRO A 148 -20.20 -17.02 -6.34
CA PRO A 148 -19.56 -18.05 -7.15
C PRO A 148 -20.47 -18.57 -8.28
N GLY A 149 -19.88 -18.93 -9.42
CA GLY A 149 -20.62 -19.41 -10.60
C GLY A 149 -19.89 -20.52 -11.34
N MET A 150 -20.63 -21.35 -12.09
CA MET A 150 -20.03 -22.33 -12.97
C MET A 150 -19.17 -21.67 -14.06
N LEU A 151 -18.15 -22.38 -14.54
CA LEU A 151 -17.38 -21.92 -15.70
C LEU A 151 -18.31 -21.71 -16.92
N PRO A 152 -18.19 -20.58 -17.64
CA PRO A 152 -19.06 -20.29 -18.77
C PRO A 152 -18.79 -21.19 -19.97
N TYR A 153 -17.53 -21.58 -20.23
CA TYR A 153 -17.14 -22.37 -21.40
C TYR A 153 -16.42 -23.67 -21.00
N PRO A 154 -17.06 -24.59 -20.24
CA PRO A 154 -16.41 -25.82 -19.78
C PRO A 154 -15.94 -26.71 -20.93
N GLU A 155 -16.53 -26.58 -22.13
CA GLU A 155 -16.11 -27.24 -23.37
C GLU A 155 -14.65 -26.96 -23.76
N MET A 156 -14.05 -25.88 -23.24
CA MET A 156 -12.64 -25.56 -23.47
C MET A 156 -11.68 -26.48 -22.70
N TYR A 157 -12.17 -27.21 -21.69
CA TYR A 157 -11.39 -28.15 -20.89
C TYR A 157 -11.83 -29.60 -21.19
N HIS A 158 -10.91 -30.45 -21.65
CA HIS A 158 -11.18 -31.89 -21.75
C HIS A 158 -10.94 -32.63 -20.41
N HIS A 159 -11.45 -33.87 -20.30
CA HIS A 159 -11.38 -34.79 -19.14
C HIS A 159 -9.98 -35.06 -18.54
N ARG A 160 -8.92 -34.42 -19.02
CA ARG A 160 -7.54 -34.49 -18.50
C ARG A 160 -6.89 -33.12 -18.26
N GLY A 161 -7.67 -32.03 -18.24
CA GLY A 161 -7.15 -30.67 -18.01
C GLY A 161 -6.37 -30.09 -19.20
N VAL A 162 -6.40 -30.73 -20.37
CA VAL A 162 -5.77 -30.23 -21.59
C VAL A 162 -6.74 -29.30 -22.30
N VAL A 163 -6.31 -28.06 -22.53
CA VAL A 163 -7.08 -27.03 -23.23
C VAL A 163 -6.95 -27.24 -24.74
N TYR A 164 -8.08 -27.37 -25.45
CA TYR A 164 -8.11 -27.36 -26.91
C TYR A 164 -8.51 -25.97 -27.41
N GLY A 165 -7.87 -25.46 -28.46
CA GLY A 165 -8.37 -24.29 -29.20
C GLY A 165 -7.70 -22.93 -28.94
N ILE A 166 -6.60 -22.85 -28.17
CA ILE A 166 -5.84 -21.59 -27.99
C ILE A 166 -5.35 -20.98 -29.32
N GLN A 167 -5.27 -21.79 -30.38
CA GLN A 167 -4.83 -21.34 -31.70
C GLN A 167 -5.79 -20.36 -32.40
N THR A 168 -7.00 -20.15 -31.88
CA THR A 168 -7.93 -19.12 -32.35
C THR A 168 -8.18 -18.08 -31.26
N ALA A 169 -8.41 -16.82 -31.68
CA ALA A 169 -8.77 -15.74 -30.76
C ALA A 169 -10.02 -16.08 -29.92
N GLU A 170 -11.00 -16.75 -30.52
CA GLU A 170 -12.21 -17.20 -29.83
C GLU A 170 -11.90 -18.25 -28.75
N GLY A 171 -11.07 -19.25 -29.05
CA GLY A 171 -10.72 -20.27 -28.08
C GLY A 171 -9.89 -19.70 -26.94
N TRP A 172 -8.87 -18.88 -27.23
CA TRP A 172 -8.10 -18.20 -26.20
C TRP A 172 -8.99 -17.32 -25.31
N ALA A 173 -9.91 -16.54 -25.90
CA ALA A 173 -10.81 -15.67 -25.15
C ALA A 173 -11.76 -16.46 -24.22
N LYS A 174 -12.28 -17.60 -24.67
CA LYS A 174 -13.10 -18.48 -23.83
C LYS A 174 -12.30 -19.08 -22.66
N CYS A 175 -11.04 -19.43 -22.88
CA CYS A 175 -10.13 -19.88 -21.82
C CYS A 175 -9.87 -18.77 -20.79
N LEU A 176 -9.55 -17.56 -21.25
CA LEU A 176 -9.35 -16.41 -20.36
C LEU A 176 -10.60 -16.12 -19.52
N LEU A 177 -11.78 -16.15 -20.13
CA LEU A 177 -13.04 -15.91 -19.41
C LEU A 177 -13.33 -17.01 -18.38
N ASN A 178 -12.99 -18.27 -18.68
CA ASN A 178 -13.05 -19.32 -17.66
C ASN A 178 -12.08 -19.07 -16.51
N GLU A 179 -10.83 -18.69 -16.79
CA GLU A 179 -9.83 -18.36 -15.76
C GLU A 179 -10.27 -17.17 -14.91
N PHE A 180 -10.81 -16.13 -15.52
CA PHE A 180 -11.36 -14.98 -14.81
C PHE A 180 -12.50 -15.38 -13.86
N VAL A 181 -13.42 -16.23 -14.30
CA VAL A 181 -14.50 -16.76 -13.46
C VAL A 181 -13.95 -17.66 -12.35
N ALA A 182 -12.97 -18.52 -12.65
CA ALA A 182 -12.33 -19.39 -11.66
C ALA A 182 -11.60 -18.58 -10.58
N TRP A 183 -10.85 -17.55 -10.98
CA TRP A 183 -10.17 -16.64 -10.06
C TRP A 183 -11.17 -15.84 -9.21
N SER A 184 -12.24 -15.34 -9.83
CA SER A 184 -13.30 -14.61 -9.11
C SER A 184 -14.01 -15.50 -8.09
N ASN A 185 -14.27 -16.77 -8.44
CA ASN A 185 -14.76 -17.78 -7.50
C ASN A 185 -13.76 -17.98 -6.35
N PHE A 186 -12.47 -18.12 -6.63
CA PHE A 186 -11.44 -18.27 -5.60
C PHE A 186 -11.39 -17.07 -4.65
N VAL A 187 -11.48 -15.84 -5.17
CA VAL A 187 -11.51 -14.62 -4.32
C VAL A 187 -12.72 -14.61 -3.39
N VAL A 188 -13.88 -15.08 -3.86
CA VAL A 188 -15.12 -15.11 -3.07
C VAL A 188 -15.15 -16.28 -2.08
N LEU A 189 -14.64 -17.45 -2.48
CA LEU A 189 -14.69 -18.69 -1.69
C LEU A 189 -13.50 -18.85 -0.75
N GLY A 190 -12.39 -18.17 -1.02
CA GLY A 190 -11.12 -18.38 -0.34
C GLY A 190 -10.38 -19.63 -0.82
N CYS A 191 -9.21 -19.87 -0.23
CA CYS A 191 -8.42 -21.08 -0.46
C CYS A 191 -9.09 -22.28 0.22
N PRO A 192 -9.21 -23.45 -0.44
CA PRO A 192 -9.66 -24.66 0.22
C PRO A 192 -8.60 -25.10 1.24
N ASP A 193 -8.87 -24.88 2.53
CA ASP A 193 -8.02 -25.37 3.60
C ASP A 193 -8.21 -26.88 3.73
N GLY A 194 -7.12 -27.65 3.67
CA GLY A 194 -7.13 -29.12 3.71
C GLY A 194 -7.60 -29.74 5.04
N ASP A 195 -7.88 -28.93 6.04
CA ASP A 195 -8.31 -29.37 7.36
C ASP A 195 -9.84 -29.50 7.44
N GLY A 196 -10.34 -30.74 7.55
CA GLY A 196 -11.73 -31.02 7.96
C GLY A 196 -12.59 -31.88 7.05
N GLY A 197 -12.02 -32.55 6.04
CA GLY A 197 -12.73 -33.58 5.23
C GLY A 197 -13.95 -33.09 4.44
N CYS A 198 -14.16 -31.78 4.35
CA CYS A 198 -15.23 -31.16 3.57
C CYS A 198 -14.59 -30.36 2.44
N HIS A 199 -14.44 -30.98 1.26
CA HIS A 199 -13.72 -30.39 0.13
C HIS A 199 -14.55 -29.42 -0.73
N GLU A 200 -15.82 -29.19 -0.40
CA GLU A 200 -16.68 -28.29 -1.16
C GLU A 200 -17.38 -27.26 -0.25
N PRO A 201 -17.26 -25.95 -0.53
CA PRO A 201 -18.02 -24.93 0.19
C PRO A 201 -19.52 -25.10 -0.10
N ARG A 202 -20.33 -25.11 0.95
CA ARG A 202 -21.81 -25.16 0.87
C ARG A 202 -22.39 -23.79 0.51
N VAL A 203 -22.19 -23.40 -0.74
CA VAL A 203 -22.65 -22.11 -1.30
C VAL A 203 -23.54 -22.35 -2.53
N ILE A 204 -24.43 -21.41 -2.80
CA ILE A 204 -25.29 -21.46 -3.99
C ILE A 204 -24.46 -20.94 -5.18
N TYR A 205 -24.32 -21.77 -6.22
CA TYR A 205 -23.59 -21.41 -7.43
C TYR A 205 -24.55 -20.87 -8.50
N ARG A 206 -24.13 -19.85 -9.25
CA ARG A 206 -24.80 -19.51 -10.50
C ARG A 206 -24.64 -20.63 -11.53
N SER A 207 -25.74 -20.98 -12.19
CA SER A 207 -25.73 -21.97 -13.25
C SER A 207 -24.88 -21.52 -14.45
N MET A 208 -24.39 -22.47 -15.23
CA MET A 208 -23.65 -22.21 -16.47
C MET A 208 -24.42 -21.27 -17.41
N GLY A 209 -25.74 -21.45 -17.55
CA GLY A 209 -26.57 -20.56 -18.39
C GLY A 209 -26.58 -19.12 -17.89
N GLY A 210 -26.58 -18.91 -16.56
CA GLY A 210 -26.48 -17.57 -15.98
C GLY A 210 -25.11 -16.92 -16.16
N MET A 211 -24.04 -17.72 -16.14
CA MET A 211 -22.66 -17.24 -16.33
C MET A 211 -22.33 -16.97 -17.80
N ARG A 212 -22.85 -17.78 -18.73
CA ARG A 212 -22.71 -17.56 -20.19
C ARG A 212 -23.34 -16.25 -20.63
N PHE A 213 -24.53 -15.92 -20.13
CA PHE A 213 -25.19 -14.66 -20.46
C PHE A 213 -24.31 -13.42 -20.23
N PHE A 214 -23.51 -13.42 -19.15
CA PHE A 214 -22.55 -12.36 -18.87
C PHE A 214 -21.27 -12.50 -19.72
N SER A 215 -20.73 -13.72 -19.80
CA SER A 215 -19.44 -13.97 -20.45
C SER A 215 -19.49 -13.77 -21.96
N ASP A 216 -20.61 -14.11 -22.61
CA ASP A 216 -20.81 -13.93 -24.05
C ASP A 216 -20.80 -12.45 -24.45
N ARG A 217 -21.25 -11.56 -23.55
CA ARG A 217 -21.17 -10.11 -23.77
C ARG A 217 -19.73 -9.59 -23.75
N LEU A 218 -18.87 -10.21 -22.95
CA LEU A 218 -17.45 -9.86 -22.85
C LEU A 218 -16.59 -10.54 -23.91
N LEU A 219 -17.06 -11.67 -24.47
CA LEU A 219 -16.28 -12.50 -25.39
C LEU A 219 -15.76 -11.71 -26.59
N GLY A 220 -16.60 -10.85 -27.20
CA GLY A 220 -16.18 -10.01 -28.33
C GLY A 220 -15.07 -9.00 -27.97
N GLU A 221 -15.14 -8.40 -26.79
CA GLU A 221 -14.13 -7.45 -26.30
C GLU A 221 -12.80 -8.16 -26.02
N VAL A 222 -12.85 -9.34 -25.38
CA VAL A 222 -11.66 -10.16 -25.11
C VAL A 222 -11.04 -10.68 -26.40
N MET A 223 -11.84 -11.05 -27.40
CA MET A 223 -11.35 -11.43 -28.72
C MET A 223 -10.65 -10.27 -29.43
N ALA A 224 -11.17 -9.04 -29.30
CA ALA A 224 -10.54 -7.85 -29.87
C ALA A 224 -9.20 -7.49 -29.18
N PHE A 225 -9.00 -7.92 -27.93
CA PHE A 225 -7.74 -7.77 -27.21
C PHE A 225 -6.65 -8.74 -27.69
N CYS A 226 -7.02 -9.84 -28.35
CA CYS A 226 -6.06 -10.84 -28.82
C CYS A 226 -5.14 -10.28 -29.91
N SER A 227 -3.83 -10.54 -29.80
CA SER A 227 -2.85 -10.30 -30.86
C SER A 227 -2.27 -11.62 -31.37
N PRO A 228 -1.73 -11.68 -32.61
CA PRO A 228 -1.03 -12.85 -33.10
C PRO A 228 0.11 -13.30 -32.18
N ASP A 229 0.80 -12.35 -31.55
CA ASP A 229 1.90 -12.63 -30.63
C ASP A 229 1.40 -13.21 -29.30
N LEU A 230 0.27 -12.72 -28.79
CA LEU A 230 -0.39 -13.25 -27.60
C LEU A 230 -0.89 -14.68 -27.83
N LEU A 231 -1.47 -14.96 -28.99
CA LEU A 231 -1.98 -16.29 -29.34
C LEU A 231 -0.86 -17.31 -29.61
N ARG A 232 0.32 -16.85 -30.01
CA ARG A 232 1.51 -17.68 -30.25
C ARG A 232 2.43 -17.78 -29.04
N ASP A 233 2.08 -17.10 -27.95
CA ASP A 233 2.91 -16.97 -26.75
C ASP A 233 4.32 -16.43 -27.04
N THR A 234 4.42 -15.54 -28.03
CA THR A 234 5.68 -14.90 -28.45
C THR A 234 5.84 -13.48 -27.91
N LEU A 235 4.98 -13.09 -26.95
CA LEU A 235 4.97 -11.75 -26.39
C LEU A 235 6.16 -11.60 -25.42
N SER A 236 7.17 -10.83 -25.82
CA SER A 236 8.32 -10.56 -24.95
C SER A 236 7.96 -9.53 -23.89
N PHE A 237 8.23 -9.84 -22.63
CA PHE A 237 8.10 -8.90 -21.52
C PHE A 237 9.46 -8.29 -21.17
N ASP A 238 9.56 -6.96 -21.22
CA ASP A 238 10.79 -6.25 -20.84
C ASP A 238 10.68 -5.61 -19.44
N GLY A 239 11.84 -5.18 -18.93
CA GLY A 239 11.96 -4.47 -17.66
C GLY A 239 11.45 -5.28 -16.47
N LYS A 240 10.82 -4.59 -15.50
CA LYS A 240 10.34 -5.23 -14.25
C LYS A 240 9.32 -6.36 -14.49
N ARG A 241 8.56 -6.29 -15.59
CA ARG A 241 7.60 -7.35 -15.94
C ARG A 241 8.34 -8.57 -16.49
N GLY A 242 9.39 -8.37 -17.26
CA GLY A 242 10.31 -9.43 -17.67
C GLY A 242 11.00 -10.10 -16.48
N ASP A 243 11.52 -9.32 -15.53
CA ASP A 243 12.13 -9.85 -14.30
C ASP A 243 11.14 -10.70 -13.48
N LEU A 244 9.89 -10.23 -13.35
CA LEU A 244 8.83 -10.98 -12.69
C LEU A 244 8.44 -12.24 -13.49
N ASN A 245 8.42 -12.18 -14.82
CA ASN A 245 8.11 -13.33 -15.66
C ASN A 245 9.19 -14.41 -15.53
N ALA A 246 10.46 -14.01 -15.56
CA ALA A 246 11.59 -14.92 -15.34
C ALA A 246 11.53 -15.57 -13.94
N LEU A 247 11.08 -14.82 -12.92
CA LEU A 247 10.83 -15.36 -11.58
C LEU A 247 9.67 -16.35 -11.57
N LEU A 248 8.57 -16.04 -12.27
CA LEU A 248 7.41 -16.94 -12.38
C LEU A 248 7.74 -18.21 -13.19
N GLU A 249 8.59 -18.12 -14.21
CA GLU A 249 9.13 -19.26 -14.96
C GLU A 249 9.99 -20.18 -14.07
N THR A 250 10.79 -19.60 -13.18
CA THR A 250 11.55 -20.38 -12.18
C THR A 250 10.63 -21.05 -11.16
N LEU A 251 9.51 -20.42 -10.79
CA LEU A 251 8.50 -20.99 -9.90
C LEU A 251 7.67 -22.09 -10.58
N SER A 252 7.38 -21.99 -11.87
CA SER A 252 6.58 -22.98 -12.62
C SER A 252 7.33 -24.29 -12.89
N CYS A 253 8.65 -24.32 -12.67
CA CYS A 253 9.47 -25.54 -12.63
C CYS A 253 9.48 -26.23 -11.25
N SER A 254 8.83 -25.65 -10.23
CA SER A 254 8.58 -26.34 -8.95
C SER A 254 7.20 -27.02 -9.00
N MET A 255 7.19 -28.34 -8.80
CA MET A 255 5.98 -29.18 -8.73
C MET A 255 4.87 -28.54 -7.86
N PRO A 256 3.58 -28.82 -8.12
CA PRO A 256 2.46 -28.35 -7.30
C PRO A 256 2.53 -29.03 -5.93
N SER A 257 3.32 -28.46 -5.04
CA SER A 257 3.50 -28.92 -3.68
C SER A 257 2.44 -28.25 -2.81
N TYR A 258 1.36 -28.98 -2.55
CA TYR A 258 0.43 -28.70 -1.45
C TYR A 258 1.10 -28.88 -0.06
N ASP A 259 2.39 -29.25 -0.02
CA ASP A 259 3.16 -29.55 1.20
C ASP A 259 4.05 -28.39 1.68
N GLY A 260 3.77 -27.15 1.24
CA GLY A 260 4.33 -25.95 1.87
C GLY A 260 5.84 -25.73 1.69
N ALA A 261 6.53 -26.60 0.96
CA ALA A 261 7.93 -26.41 0.60
C ALA A 261 8.05 -25.77 -0.79
N VAL A 262 7.82 -24.46 -0.86
CA VAL A 262 8.30 -23.65 -1.99
C VAL A 262 9.81 -23.46 -1.77
N PRO A 263 10.69 -23.82 -2.73
CA PRO A 263 12.09 -23.46 -2.63
C PRO A 263 12.15 -21.94 -2.50
N LEU A 264 12.73 -21.42 -1.40
CA LEU A 264 13.16 -20.03 -1.35
C LEU A 264 14.22 -19.88 -2.45
N ALA A 265 13.80 -19.54 -3.66
CA ALA A 265 14.67 -18.82 -4.58
C ALA A 265 15.10 -17.58 -3.78
N THR A 266 16.35 -17.56 -3.33
CA THR A 266 16.94 -16.36 -2.72
C THR A 266 16.81 -15.28 -3.76
N PRO A 267 15.91 -14.30 -3.56
CA PRO A 267 15.77 -13.30 -4.55
C PRO A 267 17.04 -12.45 -4.44
N ASP A 268 17.81 -12.37 -5.50
CA ASP A 268 18.63 -11.18 -5.77
C ASP A 268 17.71 -9.95 -6.04
N ASN A 269 16.55 -9.86 -5.38
CA ASN A 269 15.63 -8.71 -5.39
C ASN A 269 16.17 -7.57 -4.52
N ASN A 270 17.48 -7.50 -4.27
CA ASN A 270 18.08 -6.30 -3.71
C ASN A 270 18.10 -5.23 -4.80
N VAL A 271 16.94 -4.60 -5.04
CA VAL A 271 16.76 -3.47 -5.97
C VAL A 271 17.76 -2.35 -5.66
N ALA A 272 18.19 -2.26 -4.40
CA ALA A 272 19.22 -1.33 -3.94
C ALA A 272 20.63 -1.77 -4.38
N LEU A 273 21.17 -1.12 -5.39
CA LEU A 273 22.55 -1.28 -5.86
C LEU A 273 23.53 -0.41 -5.06
N PRO A 274 24.82 -0.79 -5.00
CA PRO A 274 25.85 0.11 -4.50
C PRO A 274 25.95 1.36 -5.39
N VAL A 275 26.19 2.52 -4.77
CA VAL A 275 26.35 3.78 -5.49
C VAL A 275 27.75 3.85 -6.09
N GLN A 276 27.83 4.10 -7.39
CA GLN A 276 29.09 4.36 -8.10
C GLN A 276 29.03 5.76 -8.69
N ALA A 277 30.04 6.59 -8.40
CA ALA A 277 30.03 8.01 -8.78
C ALA A 277 29.79 8.22 -10.28
N GLU A 278 30.43 7.40 -11.12
CA GLU A 278 30.35 7.49 -12.58
C GLU A 278 28.96 7.15 -13.12
N ARG A 279 28.22 6.26 -12.46
CA ARG A 279 26.89 5.80 -12.89
C ARG A 279 25.73 6.64 -12.35
N MET A 280 25.99 7.57 -11.42
CA MET A 280 24.93 8.40 -10.82
C MET A 280 24.23 9.27 -11.86
N ALA A 281 22.93 9.03 -12.08
CA ALA A 281 22.02 9.90 -12.81
C ALA A 281 21.69 11.16 -11.97
N VAL A 282 22.55 12.17 -12.07
CA VAL A 282 22.38 13.49 -11.44
C VAL A 282 22.48 14.57 -12.52
N PRO A 283 21.89 15.76 -12.34
CA PRO A 283 22.02 16.85 -13.31
C PRO A 283 23.43 17.44 -13.23
N ASP A 284 23.83 18.17 -14.28
CA ASP A 284 25.08 18.93 -14.26
C ASP A 284 25.02 20.08 -13.25
N GLU A 285 23.84 20.68 -13.08
CA GLU A 285 23.56 21.72 -12.10
C GLU A 285 22.19 21.47 -11.45
N ALA A 286 22.16 21.45 -10.11
CA ALA A 286 20.96 21.20 -9.31
C ALA A 286 20.43 22.47 -8.64
N GLY A 287 19.18 22.44 -8.18
CA GLY A 287 18.60 23.51 -7.37
C GLY A 287 18.32 24.81 -8.13
N GLN A 288 18.09 24.74 -9.43
CA GLN A 288 17.86 25.91 -10.28
C GLN A 288 16.48 26.58 -10.07
N VAL A 289 15.51 25.86 -9.51
CA VAL A 289 14.15 26.34 -9.29
C VAL A 289 13.87 26.43 -7.80
N ASP A 290 13.55 27.64 -7.35
CA ASP A 290 13.10 27.92 -5.98
C ASP A 290 11.57 27.74 -5.87
N PRO A 291 11.07 26.68 -5.20
CA PRO A 291 9.63 26.43 -5.08
C PRO A 291 8.86 27.59 -4.45
N ALA A 292 9.44 28.32 -3.50
CA ALA A 292 8.76 29.40 -2.79
C ALA A 292 8.24 30.51 -3.71
N ARG A 293 8.93 30.74 -4.84
CA ARG A 293 8.55 31.75 -5.85
C ARG A 293 7.33 31.35 -6.69
N TRP A 294 7.06 30.06 -6.76
CA TRP A 294 6.03 29.50 -7.63
C TRP A 294 4.76 29.13 -6.87
N LEU A 295 4.92 28.62 -5.65
CA LEU A 295 3.82 28.21 -4.78
C LEU A 295 2.91 29.38 -4.39
N ASP A 296 1.64 29.07 -4.08
CA ASP A 296 0.73 30.02 -3.46
C ASP A 296 1.26 30.48 -2.08
N PRO A 297 0.87 31.65 -1.54
CA PRO A 297 1.44 32.18 -0.31
C PRO A 297 1.35 31.24 0.89
N GLY A 298 0.29 30.45 1.01
CA GLY A 298 0.11 29.50 2.11
C GLY A 298 1.06 28.30 2.00
N ARG A 299 1.25 27.78 0.78
CA ARG A 299 2.19 26.69 0.49
C ARG A 299 3.64 27.16 0.57
N ALA A 300 3.94 28.36 0.07
CA ALA A 300 5.26 28.98 0.17
C ALA A 300 5.66 29.14 1.64
N PHE A 301 4.76 29.64 2.49
CA PHE A 301 5.01 29.75 3.93
C PHE A 301 5.35 28.40 4.57
N VAL A 302 4.58 27.34 4.27
CA VAL A 302 4.88 25.99 4.78
C VAL A 302 6.22 25.47 4.26
N PHE A 303 6.53 25.72 2.99
CA PHE A 303 7.79 25.29 2.37
C PHE A 303 9.01 26.01 2.95
N GLU A 304 8.92 27.31 3.23
CA GLU A 304 10.00 28.06 3.90
C GLU A 304 10.20 27.62 5.36
N ASN A 305 9.15 27.08 5.97
CA ASN A 305 9.11 26.67 7.38
C ASN A 305 8.91 25.16 7.54
N LEU A 306 9.55 24.32 6.69
CA LEU A 306 9.39 22.85 6.73
C LEU A 306 9.68 22.22 8.10
N GLU A 307 10.50 22.87 8.93
CA GLU A 307 10.74 22.44 10.30
C GLU A 307 9.50 22.43 11.19
N SER A 308 8.48 23.25 10.88
CA SER A 308 7.20 23.22 11.59
C SER A 308 6.41 21.92 11.35
N LEU A 309 6.79 21.13 10.34
CA LEU A 309 6.19 19.82 10.09
C LEU A 309 6.80 18.72 10.97
N ARG A 310 7.93 18.99 11.63
CA ARG A 310 8.54 18.05 12.57
C ARG A 310 7.64 17.90 13.79
N LEU A 311 7.49 16.66 14.21
CA LEU A 311 6.75 16.26 15.38
C LEU A 311 7.64 16.40 16.63
N PRO A 312 7.06 16.61 17.82
CA PRO A 312 7.78 16.39 19.08
C PRO A 312 8.31 14.95 19.18
N GLU A 313 9.49 14.76 19.77
CA GLU A 313 10.16 13.44 19.81
C GLU A 313 9.35 12.40 20.58
N GLU A 314 8.52 12.82 21.53
CA GLU A 314 7.68 11.94 22.35
C GLU A 314 6.60 11.20 21.53
N VAL A 315 6.32 11.67 20.31
CA VAL A 315 5.34 11.06 19.40
C VAL A 315 5.98 10.40 18.18
N TRP A 316 7.31 10.35 18.11
CA TRP A 316 7.99 9.64 17.03
C TRP A 316 7.75 8.14 17.16
N GLU A 317 7.60 7.47 16.02
CA GLU A 317 7.69 6.01 15.95
C GLU A 317 9.17 5.58 16.00
N GLU A 318 9.44 4.30 15.77
CA GLU A 318 10.81 3.82 15.64
C GLU A 318 11.51 4.56 14.49
N VAL A 319 12.61 5.26 14.79
CA VAL A 319 13.45 5.94 13.79
C VAL A 319 14.22 4.88 12.99
N PRO A 320 13.90 4.64 11.71
CA PRO A 320 14.53 3.58 10.94
C PRO A 320 16.00 3.89 10.66
N VAL A 321 16.83 2.85 10.58
CA VAL A 321 18.21 3.00 10.11
C VAL A 321 18.21 3.17 8.59
N ALA A 322 18.88 4.22 8.12
CA ALA A 322 19.00 4.48 6.68
C ALA A 322 19.87 3.43 5.97
N CYS A 323 19.47 3.06 4.76
CA CYS A 323 20.22 2.24 3.83
C CYS A 323 21.26 3.11 3.14
N HIS A 324 22.53 2.90 3.49
CA HIS A 324 23.65 3.59 2.87
C HIS A 324 24.61 2.58 2.24
N ARG A 325 24.48 2.42 0.92
CA ARG A 325 25.25 1.52 0.06
C ARG A 325 26.28 2.27 -0.79
N VAL A 326 26.94 3.28 -0.23
CA VAL A 326 28.13 3.87 -0.86
C VAL A 326 29.35 3.07 -0.39
N PRO A 327 30.08 2.38 -1.29
CA PRO A 327 31.33 1.75 -0.94
C PRO A 327 32.33 2.78 -0.37
N PRO A 328 33.09 2.47 0.69
CA PRO A 328 34.03 3.42 1.29
C PRO A 328 35.00 4.07 0.29
N GLU A 329 35.45 3.32 -0.71
CA GLU A 329 36.31 3.78 -1.80
C GLU A 329 35.62 4.74 -2.78
N GLN A 330 34.29 4.69 -2.87
CA GLN A 330 33.47 5.57 -3.71
C GLN A 330 33.01 6.83 -2.95
N GLU A 331 33.05 6.84 -1.61
CA GLU A 331 32.50 7.93 -0.78
C GLU A 331 33.02 9.30 -1.23
N ARG A 332 34.34 9.42 -1.41
CA ARG A 332 34.97 10.67 -1.82
C ARG A 332 34.49 11.15 -3.19
N ALA A 333 34.44 10.25 -4.17
CA ALA A 333 34.03 10.56 -5.53
C ALA A 333 32.54 10.91 -5.61
N VAL A 334 31.69 10.20 -4.87
CA VAL A 334 30.25 10.48 -4.77
C VAL A 334 30.00 11.85 -4.16
N ILE A 335 30.62 12.15 -3.00
CA ILE A 335 30.44 13.47 -2.35
C ILE A 335 31.00 14.59 -3.22
N GLN A 336 32.16 14.40 -3.87
CA GLN A 336 32.71 15.40 -4.77
C GLN A 336 31.76 15.67 -5.94
N LYS A 337 31.24 14.62 -6.60
CA LYS A 337 30.26 14.78 -7.69
C LYS A 337 29.01 15.53 -7.22
N LEU A 338 28.48 15.22 -6.03
CA LEU A 338 27.30 15.92 -5.49
C LEU A 338 27.57 17.40 -5.14
N LEU A 339 28.80 17.74 -4.75
CA LEU A 339 29.20 19.12 -4.50
C LEU A 339 29.36 19.89 -5.83
N ASP A 340 30.01 19.27 -6.81
CA ASP A 340 30.26 19.84 -8.13
C ASP A 340 28.94 20.15 -8.86
N THR A 341 27.92 19.31 -8.68
CA THR A 341 26.57 19.52 -9.25
C THR A 341 25.66 20.38 -8.37
N HIS A 342 26.18 20.94 -7.27
CA HIS A 342 25.41 21.74 -6.30
C HIS A 342 24.21 21.04 -5.65
N MET A 343 24.22 19.70 -5.58
CA MET A 343 23.15 18.93 -4.92
C MET A 343 23.26 18.93 -3.40
N VAL A 344 24.46 19.08 -2.86
CA VAL A 344 24.71 19.07 -1.41
C VAL A 344 25.50 20.30 -0.95
N ALA A 345 25.39 20.61 0.33
CA ALA A 345 26.26 21.54 1.05
C ALA A 345 26.94 20.81 2.21
N LEU A 346 28.08 21.34 2.66
CA LEU A 346 28.80 20.81 3.83
C LEU A 346 28.35 21.54 5.09
N VAL A 347 27.74 20.81 6.03
CA VAL A 347 27.24 21.34 7.30
C VAL A 347 28.04 20.77 8.46
N SER A 348 28.28 21.55 9.52
CA SER A 348 28.97 21.07 10.72
C SER A 348 28.15 19.97 11.39
N GLU A 349 28.79 18.88 11.80
CA GLU A 349 28.11 17.79 12.50
C GLU A 349 27.47 18.23 13.83
N SER A 350 27.95 19.34 14.41
CA SER A 350 27.38 19.95 15.62
C SER A 350 26.01 20.61 15.38
N GLU A 351 25.68 20.96 14.14
CA GLU A 351 24.45 21.68 13.79
C GLU A 351 23.33 20.72 13.35
N LEU A 352 23.65 19.43 13.18
CA LEU A 352 22.73 18.43 12.69
C LEU A 352 21.72 18.00 13.76
N PRO A 353 20.51 17.61 13.35
CA PRO A 353 19.50 17.12 14.29
C PRO A 353 19.96 15.84 14.99
N ARG A 354 19.65 15.79 16.29
CA ARG A 354 19.89 14.64 17.15
C ARG A 354 18.61 14.26 17.87
N THR A 355 18.43 12.97 18.10
CA THR A 355 17.51 12.43 19.10
C THR A 355 17.93 12.83 20.51
N GLN A 356 17.04 12.71 21.48
CA GLN A 356 17.28 12.94 22.90
C GLN A 356 18.44 12.08 23.45
N ASP A 357 18.65 10.89 22.90
CA ASP A 357 19.78 10.01 23.25
C ASP A 357 21.10 10.37 22.54
N GLY A 358 21.11 11.48 21.77
CA GLY A 358 22.30 12.05 21.15
C GLY A 358 22.69 11.46 19.80
N ARG A 359 21.94 10.47 19.29
CA ARG A 359 22.16 9.90 17.95
C ARG A 359 21.77 10.90 16.87
N LEU A 360 22.55 10.93 15.79
CA LEU A 360 22.27 11.79 14.63
C LEU A 360 21.16 11.19 13.76
N LEU A 361 20.28 12.05 13.24
CA LEU A 361 19.35 11.69 12.17
C LEU A 361 20.08 11.86 10.82
N VAL A 362 20.63 10.77 10.30
CA VAL A 362 21.42 10.75 9.08
C VAL A 362 20.77 9.83 8.05
N GLY A 363 20.51 10.35 6.87
CA GLY A 363 20.01 9.57 5.74
C GLY A 363 21.11 8.74 5.06
N GLY A 364 20.70 7.93 4.09
CA GLY A 364 21.56 7.03 3.35
C GLY A 364 21.47 7.25 1.84
N LEU A 365 22.38 6.65 1.08
CA LEU A 365 22.33 6.66 -0.38
C LEU A 365 22.40 5.22 -0.88
N PHE A 366 21.55 4.90 -1.84
CA PHE A 366 21.67 3.68 -2.62
C PHE A 366 21.22 3.96 -4.05
N SER A 367 21.59 3.08 -4.98
CA SER A 367 21.20 3.24 -6.38
C SER A 367 20.09 2.25 -6.74
N VAL A 368 19.33 2.54 -7.80
CA VAL A 368 18.47 1.57 -8.46
C VAL A 368 18.72 1.62 -9.97
N LYS A 369 18.71 0.47 -10.65
CA LYS A 369 19.00 0.40 -12.09
C LYS A 369 18.04 1.32 -12.86
N LYS A 370 18.59 2.22 -13.70
CA LYS A 370 17.82 3.05 -14.63
C LYS A 370 17.91 2.49 -16.04
N ASN A 371 19.15 2.36 -16.53
CA ASN A 371 19.49 1.81 -17.83
C ASN A 371 20.91 1.20 -17.76
N GLU A 372 21.53 0.91 -18.89
CA GLU A 372 22.85 0.26 -18.93
C GLU A 372 23.98 1.19 -18.42
N VAL A 373 23.83 2.49 -18.64
CA VAL A 373 24.86 3.52 -18.42
C VAL A 373 24.71 4.20 -17.06
N GLU A 374 23.48 4.41 -16.62
CA GLU A 374 23.16 5.17 -15.42
C GLU A 374 22.29 4.37 -14.44
N ASP A 375 22.43 4.71 -13.16
CA ASP A 375 21.57 4.28 -12.07
C ASP A 375 20.92 5.50 -11.41
N ARG A 376 19.67 5.37 -10.96
CA ARG A 376 19.00 6.44 -10.20
C ARG A 376 19.56 6.46 -8.78
N LEU A 377 20.03 7.62 -8.34
CA LEU A 377 20.40 7.83 -6.95
C LEU A 377 19.14 7.95 -6.09
N ILE A 378 19.07 7.22 -4.99
CA ILE A 378 17.98 7.30 -4.02
C ILE A 378 18.53 7.81 -2.69
N PHE A 379 17.87 8.82 -2.14
CA PHE A 379 18.15 9.35 -0.82
C PHE A 379 17.25 8.67 0.20
N ASP A 380 17.82 7.74 0.98
CA ASP A 380 17.09 7.12 2.07
C ASP A 380 16.96 8.09 3.25
N ARG A 381 15.88 8.86 3.21
CA ARG A 381 15.53 9.87 4.20
C ARG A 381 14.60 9.33 5.30
N ARG A 382 14.40 8.00 5.39
CA ARG A 382 13.49 7.39 6.38
C ARG A 382 13.71 7.88 7.82
N PRO A 383 14.96 8.04 8.34
CA PRO A 383 15.16 8.55 9.70
C PRO A 383 14.57 9.94 9.94
N GLU A 384 14.74 10.89 9.01
CA GLU A 384 14.15 12.23 9.18
C GLU A 384 12.65 12.21 8.86
N ASN A 385 12.24 11.48 7.81
CA ASN A 385 10.83 11.37 7.42
C ASN A 385 9.93 10.83 8.55
N SER A 386 10.42 9.90 9.38
CA SER A 386 9.66 9.37 10.52
C SER A 386 9.39 10.40 11.63
N THR A 387 10.07 11.55 11.57
CA THR A 387 9.89 12.65 12.52
C THR A 387 8.90 13.71 12.03
N MET A 388 8.27 13.52 10.86
CA MET A 388 7.53 14.57 10.18
C MET A 388 6.09 14.17 9.83
N ARG A 389 5.21 15.17 9.72
CA ARG A 389 3.91 15.01 9.07
C ARG A 389 4.03 15.06 7.55
N ARG A 390 3.25 14.21 6.87
CA ARG A 390 3.04 14.30 5.42
C ARG A 390 1.98 15.36 5.10
N LEU A 391 2.18 16.09 4.00
CA LEU A 391 1.28 17.18 3.59
C LEU A 391 -0.07 16.67 3.03
N HIS A 392 -0.08 15.52 2.33
CA HIS A 392 -1.29 14.93 1.73
C HIS A 392 -2.07 15.87 0.79
N ARG A 393 -1.35 16.63 -0.04
CA ARG A 393 -1.86 17.61 -1.00
C ARG A 393 -1.65 17.22 -2.46
N ALA A 394 -0.87 16.17 -2.73
CA ALA A 394 -0.70 15.62 -4.06
C ALA A 394 -2.01 15.01 -4.56
N GLU A 395 -2.50 15.50 -5.70
CA GLU A 395 -3.75 15.09 -6.34
C GLU A 395 -3.43 14.49 -7.71
N LEU A 396 -3.00 13.22 -7.75
CA LEU A 396 -2.62 12.56 -9.01
C LEU A 396 -3.81 11.80 -9.62
N PRO A 397 -3.92 11.73 -10.95
CA PRO A 397 -4.89 10.86 -11.60
C PRO A 397 -4.55 9.38 -11.37
N ASN A 398 -5.58 8.53 -11.40
CA ASN A 398 -5.40 7.08 -11.55
C ASN A 398 -5.54 6.72 -13.04
N GLY A 399 -4.83 5.72 -13.53
CA GLY A 399 -4.97 5.24 -14.92
C GLY A 399 -6.42 4.88 -15.28
N ALA A 400 -7.20 4.36 -14.33
CA ALA A 400 -8.62 4.08 -14.51
C ALA A 400 -9.49 5.33 -14.75
N CYS A 401 -9.02 6.54 -14.42
CA CYS A 401 -9.76 7.76 -14.72
C CYS A 401 -9.88 7.99 -16.23
N PHE A 402 -8.90 7.57 -17.03
CA PHE A 402 -8.94 7.73 -18.49
C PHE A 402 -10.03 6.87 -19.17
N THR A 403 -10.51 5.80 -18.54
CA THR A 403 -11.59 4.96 -19.10
C THR A 403 -12.95 5.67 -19.11
N ARG A 404 -13.05 6.83 -18.44
CA ARG A 404 -14.24 7.69 -18.46
C ARG A 404 -14.32 8.54 -19.73
N MET A 405 -13.27 8.59 -20.54
CA MET A 405 -13.26 9.33 -21.80
C MET A 405 -14.08 8.56 -22.85
N LEU A 406 -15.19 9.15 -23.28
CA LEU A 406 -16.05 8.59 -24.33
C LEU A 406 -15.83 9.37 -25.63
N LEU A 407 -15.26 8.70 -26.62
CA LEU A 407 -15.04 9.26 -27.96
C LEU A 407 -16.27 9.01 -28.84
N LYS A 408 -16.63 9.99 -29.68
CA LYS A 408 -17.56 9.78 -30.79
C LYS A 408 -16.92 8.94 -31.89
N PRO A 409 -17.71 8.35 -32.82
CA PRO A 409 -17.19 7.52 -33.91
C PRO A 409 -16.14 8.20 -34.81
N ASN A 410 -16.10 9.54 -34.83
CA ASN A 410 -15.20 10.34 -35.64
C ASN A 410 -14.11 11.07 -34.81
N GLU A 411 -14.01 10.79 -33.52
CA GLU A 411 -13.00 11.35 -32.62
C GLU A 411 -11.88 10.32 -32.36
N TYR A 412 -10.66 10.80 -32.16
CA TYR A 412 -9.52 9.97 -31.82
C TYR A 412 -8.78 10.57 -30.62
N LEU A 413 -8.24 9.71 -29.76
CA LEU A 413 -7.43 10.12 -28.63
C LEU A 413 -5.97 10.29 -29.07
N ARG A 414 -5.38 11.43 -28.70
CA ARG A 414 -3.94 11.67 -28.78
C ARG A 414 -3.41 12.01 -27.39
N GLY A 415 -2.42 11.26 -26.94
CA GLY A 415 -1.70 11.54 -25.70
C GLY A 415 -0.28 12.05 -25.98
N SER A 416 0.21 12.92 -25.12
CA SER A 416 1.62 13.28 -25.02
C SER A 416 2.02 13.28 -23.55
N GLY A 417 3.22 12.80 -23.26
CA GLY A 417 3.81 12.86 -21.92
C GLY A 417 5.32 13.03 -22.07
N ASP A 418 5.92 13.73 -21.12
CA ASP A 418 7.36 13.94 -21.07
C ASP A 418 7.90 13.49 -19.71
N ASP A 419 9.08 12.86 -19.71
CA ASP A 419 9.76 12.45 -18.47
C ASP A 419 10.77 13.54 -18.10
N LEU A 420 10.39 14.37 -17.11
CA LEU A 420 11.26 15.42 -16.61
C LEU A 420 12.46 14.82 -15.87
N ARG A 421 13.56 14.64 -16.60
CA ARG A 421 14.81 14.09 -16.07
C ARG A 421 15.28 14.88 -14.86
N ASN A 422 15.56 14.18 -13.76
CA ASN A 422 16.10 14.75 -12.53
C ASN A 422 15.21 15.85 -11.89
N PHE A 423 13.90 15.83 -12.12
CA PHE A 423 13.00 16.93 -11.73
C PHE A 423 13.13 17.35 -10.26
N TYR A 424 13.12 16.40 -9.30
CA TYR A 424 13.25 16.75 -7.88
C TYR A 424 14.58 17.47 -7.56
N TYR A 425 15.68 17.08 -8.20
CA TYR A 425 16.98 17.72 -7.98
C TYR A 425 17.05 19.14 -8.54
N THR A 426 16.12 19.53 -9.42
CA THR A 426 16.02 20.90 -9.92
C THR A 426 15.41 21.83 -8.86
N LEU A 427 14.65 21.29 -7.91
CA LEU A 427 13.97 22.06 -6.87
C LEU A 427 14.90 22.28 -5.67
N SER A 428 15.28 23.53 -5.39
CA SER A 428 16.10 23.87 -4.22
C SER A 428 15.30 23.73 -2.92
N LEU A 429 15.99 23.52 -1.81
CA LEU A 429 15.43 23.57 -0.46
C LEU A 429 15.80 24.89 0.23
N PRO A 430 15.01 25.37 1.20
CA PRO A 430 15.39 26.53 2.01
C PRO A 430 16.64 26.24 2.84
N ASP A 431 17.49 27.25 3.04
CA ASP A 431 18.74 27.11 3.78
C ASP A 431 18.53 26.60 5.21
N SER A 432 17.44 27.03 5.86
CA SER A 432 17.03 26.56 7.20
C SER A 432 16.78 25.05 7.26
N TRP A 433 16.43 24.45 6.12
CA TRP A 433 16.08 23.03 6.03
C TRP A 433 17.27 22.14 5.67
N ILE A 434 18.35 22.68 5.08
CA ILE A 434 19.49 21.90 4.59
C ILE A 434 20.07 20.99 5.68
N ARG A 435 20.26 21.49 6.90
CA ARG A 435 20.86 20.74 8.02
C ARG A 435 20.10 19.45 8.40
N TYR A 436 18.83 19.33 8.05
CA TYR A 436 18.01 18.13 8.32
C TYR A 436 18.14 17.06 7.22
N ASN A 437 18.95 17.32 6.19
CA ASN A 437 19.12 16.42 5.04
C ASN A 437 20.51 15.81 4.98
N SER A 438 21.13 15.57 6.14
CA SER A 438 22.45 14.96 6.23
C SER A 438 22.47 13.54 5.70
N VAL A 439 23.58 13.13 5.08
CA VAL A 439 23.69 11.83 4.43
C VAL A 439 25.03 11.14 4.68
N GLY A 440 24.99 9.82 4.79
CA GLY A 440 26.18 8.96 4.72
C GLY A 440 27.15 9.13 5.89
N ARG A 441 28.44 9.16 5.57
CA ARG A 441 29.54 9.24 6.57
C ARG A 441 30.00 10.69 6.74
N ARG A 442 30.98 10.91 7.63
CA ARG A 442 31.70 12.18 7.68
C ARG A 442 32.45 12.39 6.36
N VAL A 443 32.46 13.61 5.87
CA VAL A 443 33.17 13.96 4.64
C VAL A 443 34.68 13.94 4.89
N ASP A 444 35.42 13.40 3.92
CA ASP A 444 36.89 13.38 3.94
C ASP A 444 37.42 14.81 4.18
N PRO A 445 38.28 15.03 5.20
CA PRO A 445 38.86 16.33 5.49
C PRO A 445 39.53 17.01 4.29
N ALA A 446 40.06 16.23 3.34
CA ALA A 446 40.65 16.79 2.13
C ALA A 446 39.59 17.36 1.16
N VAL A 447 38.39 16.77 1.10
CA VAL A 447 37.25 17.36 0.35
C VAL A 447 36.75 18.62 1.06
N VAL A 448 36.70 18.60 2.41
CA VAL A 448 36.34 19.79 3.20
C VAL A 448 37.33 20.94 2.93
N ALA A 449 38.63 20.67 2.95
CA ALA A 449 39.67 21.65 2.65
C ALA A 449 39.58 22.19 1.21
N ALA A 450 39.24 21.34 0.24
CA ALA A 450 39.05 21.75 -1.16
C ALA A 450 37.88 22.75 -1.33
N GLN A 451 36.89 22.71 -0.43
CA GLN A 451 35.81 23.69 -0.36
C GLN A 451 36.18 24.96 0.44
N SER A 452 37.47 25.17 0.75
CA SER A 452 37.97 26.28 1.57
C SER A 452 37.37 26.33 3.00
N LEU A 453 36.98 25.18 3.55
CA LEU A 453 36.46 25.04 4.92
C LEU A 453 37.52 24.40 5.84
N ASP A 454 37.42 24.64 7.15
CA ASP A 454 38.36 24.07 8.13
C ASP A 454 38.25 22.54 8.20
N PRO A 455 39.26 21.76 7.76
CA PRO A 455 39.23 20.30 7.76
C PRO A 455 39.20 19.68 9.16
N LYS A 456 39.49 20.44 10.21
CA LYS A 456 39.46 19.96 11.60
C LYS A 456 38.05 19.88 12.18
N VAL A 457 37.10 20.63 11.61
CA VAL A 457 35.70 20.62 12.05
C VAL A 457 34.97 19.49 11.30
N PRO A 458 34.45 18.46 12.00
CA PRO A 458 33.73 17.37 11.36
C PRO A 458 32.50 17.88 10.62
N ARG A 459 32.40 17.57 9.33
CA ARG A 459 31.27 17.96 8.47
C ARG A 459 30.64 16.76 7.79
N ARG A 460 29.37 16.92 7.44
CA ARG A 460 28.60 15.96 6.66
C ARG A 460 27.99 16.65 5.45
N ALA A 461 27.87 15.91 4.36
CA ALA A 461 27.12 16.37 3.21
C ALA A 461 25.62 16.39 3.57
N CYS A 462 24.95 17.46 3.20
CA CYS A 462 23.52 17.63 3.40
C CYS A 462 22.87 18.04 2.08
N PHE A 463 21.79 17.37 1.68
CA PHE A 463 21.07 17.75 0.46
C PHE A 463 20.51 19.16 0.59
N ARG A 464 20.74 19.98 -0.44
CA ARG A 464 20.19 21.32 -0.58
C ARG A 464 19.12 21.43 -1.67
N VAL A 465 18.78 20.28 -2.26
CA VAL A 465 17.73 20.10 -3.26
C VAL A 465 16.79 19.01 -2.78
N LEU A 466 15.58 18.98 -3.34
CA LEU A 466 14.59 17.98 -2.98
C LEU A 466 15.09 16.57 -3.33
N GLY A 467 15.18 15.70 -2.33
CA GLY A 467 15.72 14.36 -2.49
C GLY A 467 14.67 13.34 -2.94
N MET A 468 15.04 12.46 -3.86
CA MET A 468 14.25 11.26 -4.19
C MET A 468 14.20 10.34 -2.96
N GLY A 469 13.12 10.43 -2.18
CA GLY A 469 12.93 9.69 -0.93
C GLY A 469 12.40 10.55 0.22
N ASP A 470 12.25 11.87 0.04
CA ASP A 470 11.56 12.75 0.98
C ASP A 470 10.03 12.49 0.97
N VAL A 471 9.43 12.40 2.17
CA VAL A 471 8.00 12.10 2.35
C VAL A 471 7.07 13.15 1.74
N ASN A 472 7.52 14.39 1.64
CA ASN A 472 6.79 15.54 1.10
C ASN A 472 7.28 15.96 -0.29
N ALA A 473 8.23 15.24 -0.89
CA ALA A 473 8.77 15.61 -2.20
C ALA A 473 7.69 15.65 -3.28
N CYS A 474 6.83 14.63 -3.34
CA CYS A 474 5.77 14.57 -4.34
C CYS A 474 4.80 15.76 -4.22
N ASP A 475 4.40 16.10 -3.00
CA ASP A 475 3.49 17.21 -2.72
C ASP A 475 4.08 18.57 -3.15
N ILE A 476 5.35 18.82 -2.80
CA ILE A 476 6.06 20.06 -3.15
C ILE A 476 6.28 20.14 -4.66
N ALA A 477 6.72 19.03 -5.26
CA ALA A 477 7.07 18.97 -6.68
C ALA A 477 5.84 19.12 -7.58
N GLN A 478 4.75 18.41 -7.29
CA GLN A 478 3.48 18.57 -8.01
C GLN A 478 2.95 20.00 -7.89
N ALA A 479 2.90 20.54 -6.67
CA ALA A 479 2.40 21.91 -6.45
C ALA A 479 3.25 22.96 -7.19
N THR A 480 4.57 22.79 -7.21
CA THR A 480 5.48 23.70 -7.93
C THR A 480 5.26 23.60 -9.44
N HIS A 481 5.20 22.36 -9.97
CA HIS A 481 5.00 22.11 -11.39
C HIS A 481 3.69 22.69 -11.90
N GLU A 482 2.57 22.37 -11.24
CA GLU A 482 1.26 22.90 -11.63
C GLU A 482 1.19 24.42 -11.51
N SER A 483 1.84 25.01 -10.50
CA SER A 483 1.84 26.47 -10.34
C SER A 483 2.59 27.17 -11.47
N ILE A 484 3.68 26.58 -11.97
CA ILE A 484 4.40 27.06 -13.16
C ILE A 484 3.48 26.99 -14.37
N LEU A 485 2.85 25.84 -14.63
CA LEU A 485 1.97 25.64 -15.78
C LEU A 485 0.76 26.59 -15.74
N ARG A 486 0.08 26.72 -14.60
CA ARG A 486 -1.03 27.66 -14.42
C ARG A 486 -0.62 29.10 -14.68
N LYS A 487 0.53 29.54 -14.15
CA LYS A 487 1.04 30.91 -14.39
C LYS A 487 1.39 31.14 -15.86
N ALA A 488 1.77 30.09 -16.59
CA ALA A 488 2.03 30.15 -18.03
C ALA A 488 0.75 30.03 -18.89
N GLY A 489 -0.43 29.80 -18.29
CA GLY A 489 -1.67 29.53 -19.03
C GLY A 489 -1.67 28.19 -19.75
N LEU A 490 -0.95 27.21 -19.21
CA LEU A 490 -0.74 25.86 -19.78
C LEU A 490 -1.37 24.75 -18.93
N LEU A 491 -2.18 25.09 -17.92
CA LEU A 491 -2.93 24.12 -17.12
C LEU A 491 -4.20 24.78 -16.61
N GLU A 492 -5.33 24.44 -17.21
CA GLU A 492 -6.63 24.99 -16.85
C GLU A 492 -7.33 24.08 -15.83
N PRO A 493 -7.99 24.61 -14.79
CA PRO A 493 -8.69 23.78 -13.79
C PRO A 493 -9.69 22.78 -14.39
N GLU A 494 -10.31 23.12 -15.52
CA GLU A 494 -11.34 22.34 -16.19
C GLU A 494 -10.79 21.19 -17.03
N SER A 495 -9.49 21.20 -17.37
CA SER A 495 -8.80 20.12 -18.09
C SER A 495 -8.09 19.14 -17.16
N VAL A 496 -7.83 19.49 -15.89
CA VAL A 496 -7.07 18.63 -14.97
C VAL A 496 -7.84 17.38 -14.58
N LEU A 497 -7.24 16.22 -14.80
CA LEU A 497 -7.78 14.94 -14.36
C LEU A 497 -7.33 14.62 -12.93
N VAL A 498 -8.27 14.53 -11.99
CA VAL A 498 -7.99 14.23 -10.58
C VAL A 498 -8.76 13.00 -10.12
N PHE A 499 -8.07 12.06 -9.45
CA PHE A 499 -8.72 10.89 -8.88
C PHE A 499 -9.76 11.29 -7.82
N GLY A 500 -10.95 10.68 -7.89
CA GLY A 500 -12.06 10.97 -6.99
C GLY A 500 -12.92 12.19 -7.38
N ARG A 501 -12.54 12.94 -8.42
CA ARG A 501 -13.36 14.02 -8.99
C ARG A 501 -14.07 13.57 -10.27
N SER A 502 -15.02 14.39 -10.74
CA SER A 502 -15.62 14.24 -12.07
C SER A 502 -14.53 14.39 -13.14
N ALA A 503 -14.69 13.66 -14.24
CA ALA A 503 -13.80 13.81 -15.38
C ALA A 503 -13.97 15.20 -16.04
N PRO A 504 -12.91 15.75 -16.66
CA PRO A 504 -13.01 16.93 -17.50
C PRO A 504 -14.12 16.79 -18.54
N GLN A 505 -14.95 17.83 -18.68
CA GLN A 505 -15.97 17.89 -19.73
C GLN A 505 -15.40 18.40 -21.07
N SER A 506 -14.17 18.90 -21.05
CA SER A 506 -13.48 19.42 -22.22
C SER A 506 -12.87 18.29 -23.06
N ASN A 507 -12.51 18.60 -24.31
CA ASN A 507 -11.79 17.67 -25.20
C ASN A 507 -10.29 17.56 -24.87
N ILE A 508 -9.82 18.26 -23.83
CA ILE A 508 -8.43 18.28 -23.35
C ILE A 508 -8.41 17.78 -21.91
N TRP A 509 -7.58 16.77 -21.66
CA TRP A 509 -7.40 16.15 -20.36
C TRP A 509 -5.90 16.20 -20.03
N GLU A 510 -5.55 16.80 -18.89
CA GLU A 510 -4.17 17.04 -18.45
C GLU A 510 -3.85 16.37 -17.12
#